data_AF-A0A6V7LVD3-F1
#
_entry.id   AF-A0A6V7LVD3-F1
#
_cell.length_a   1.000
_cell.length_b   1.000
_cell.length_c   1.000
_cell.angle_alpha   90.00
_cell.angle_beta   90.00
_cell.angle_gamma   90.00
#
_symmetry.space_group_name_H-M   'P 1'
#
loop_
_entity.id
_entity.type
_entity.pdbx_description
1 polymer ?
#
loop_
_entity_poly.entity_id
_entity_poly.type
_entity_poly.pdbx_seq_one_letter_code
_entity_poly.pdbx_strand_id
1 'polypeptide(L)' 'PPKIIAKETSTDMVVREGSNVTLVCKATGYPEPYVMWRREDGTNINYNGES' A
#
# COMPACT_ATOMS: atom_id res chain seq x y z
N PRO A 1 5.01 -10.11 -16.75
CA PRO A 1 4.24 -8.95 -16.21
C PRO A 1 4.10 -9.11 -14.69
N PRO A 2 4.03 -8.01 -13.92
CA PRO A 2 3.78 -8.08 -12.48
C PRO A 2 2.34 -8.56 -12.20
N LYS A 3 2.16 -9.36 -11.15
CA LYS A 3 0.87 -9.84 -10.66
C LYS A 3 0.81 -9.70 -9.14
N ILE A 4 -0.21 -9.03 -8.63
CA ILE A 4 -0.46 -8.89 -7.20
C ILE A 4 -0.98 -10.22 -6.64
N ILE A 5 -0.44 -10.65 -5.50
CA ILE A 5 -0.90 -11.82 -4.77
C ILE A 5 -1.97 -11.36 -3.77
N ALA A 6 -3.24 -11.33 -4.21
CA ALA A 6 -4.35 -10.78 -3.41
C ALA A 6 -4.47 -11.38 -2.00
N LYS A 7 -4.18 -12.68 -1.82
CA LYS A 7 -4.26 -13.37 -0.52
C LYS A 7 -3.17 -12.93 0.50
N GLU A 8 -2.13 -12.23 0.04
CA GLU A 8 -0.97 -11.79 0.85
C GLU A 8 -0.82 -10.25 0.85
N THR A 9 -1.76 -9.55 0.22
CA THR A 9 -1.80 -8.08 0.14
C THR A 9 -2.95 -7.60 1.03
N SER A 10 -2.75 -6.47 1.71
CA SER A 10 -3.78 -5.84 2.52
C SER A 10 -5.02 -5.49 1.69
N THR A 11 -6.19 -5.70 2.26
CA THR A 11 -7.48 -5.21 1.74
C THR A 11 -7.88 -3.92 2.45
N ASP A 12 -9.12 -3.48 2.30
CA ASP A 12 -9.67 -2.34 3.04
C ASP A 12 -9.54 -2.55 4.55
N MET A 13 -9.06 -1.51 5.25
CA MET A 13 -8.85 -1.51 6.70
C MET A 13 -9.43 -0.23 7.28
N VAL A 14 -10.15 -0.36 8.41
CA VAL A 14 -10.62 0.77 9.21
C VAL A 14 -9.77 0.82 10.48
N VAL A 15 -9.05 1.91 10.67
CA VAL A 15 -8.19 2.14 11.84
C VAL A 15 -8.64 3.38 12.60
N ARG A 16 -8.42 3.40 13.91
CA ARG A 16 -8.71 4.58 14.74
C ARG A 16 -7.66 5.66 14.46
N GLU A 17 -8.08 6.91 14.54
CA GLU A 17 -7.17 8.06 14.47
C GLU A 17 -6.07 7.95 15.55
N GLY A 18 -4.85 8.36 15.20
CA GLY A 18 -3.67 8.25 16.05
C GLY A 18 -3.15 6.81 16.27
N SER A 19 -3.82 5.79 15.70
CA SER A 19 -3.34 4.41 15.74
C SER A 19 -2.43 4.11 14.56
N ASN A 20 -1.46 3.22 14.78
CA ASN A 20 -0.56 2.77 13.72
C ASN A 20 -1.25 1.75 12.79
N VAL A 21 -0.93 1.84 11.50
CA VAL A 21 -1.36 0.89 10.47
C VAL A 21 -0.16 0.43 9.64
N THR A 22 -0.18 -0.81 9.18
CA THR A 22 0.81 -1.36 8.26
C THR A 22 0.11 -1.95 7.06
N LEU A 23 0.38 -1.40 5.88
CA LEU A 23 -0.13 -1.90 4.60
C LEU A 23 0.92 -2.82 3.97
N VAL A 24 0.49 -4.00 3.52
CA VAL A 24 1.33 -5.01 2.89
C VAL A 24 0.93 -5.15 1.42
N CYS A 25 1.91 -5.17 0.52
CA CYS A 25 1.70 -5.48 -0.88
C CYS A 25 2.70 -6.53 -1.32
N LYS A 26 2.20 -7.66 -1.84
CA LYS A 26 3.03 -8.70 -2.42
C LYS A 26 2.72 -8.88 -3.89
N ALA A 27 3.76 -8.84 -4.71
CA ALA A 27 3.67 -9.03 -6.15
C ALA A 27 4.70 -10.04 -6.64
N THR A 28 4.37 -10.74 -7.73
CA THR A 28 5.27 -11.68 -8.42
C THR A 28 5.44 -11.26 -9.87
N GLY A 29 6.61 -11.49 -10.44
CA GLY A 29 6.91 -11.20 -11.83
C GLY A 29 8.37 -11.52 -12.15
N TYR A 30 8.71 -11.50 -13.44
CA TYR A 30 10.10 -11.57 -13.89
C TYR A 30 10.36 -10.43 -14.90
N PRO A 31 11.39 -9.58 -14.68
CA PRO A 31 12.21 -9.51 -13.45
C PRO A 31 11.38 -9.18 -12.20
N GLU A 32 11.98 -9.30 -11.02
CA GLU A 32 11.29 -9.03 -9.76
C GLU A 32 10.64 -7.64 -9.79
N PRO A 33 9.35 -7.52 -9.42
CA PRO A 33 8.63 -6.26 -9.53
C PRO A 33 9.08 -5.27 -8.45
N TYR A 34 9.22 -4.01 -8.84
CA TYR A 34 9.35 -2.90 -7.90
C TYR A 34 7.97 -2.52 -7.34
N VAL A 35 7.87 -2.39 -6.02
CA VAL A 35 6.63 -2.04 -5.32
C VAL A 35 6.74 -0.62 -4.76
N MET A 36 5.75 0.22 -5.05
CA MET A 36 5.63 1.57 -4.50
C MET A 36 4.19 1.86 -4.10
N TRP A 37 4.03 2.68 -3.07
CA TRP A 37 2.73 3.14 -2.59
C TRP A 37 2.38 4.50 -3.18
N ARG A 38 1.09 4.69 -3.45
CA ARG A 38 0.51 5.98 -3.84
C ARG A 38 -0.90 6.09 -3.27
N ARG A 39 -1.38 7.32 -3.08
CA ARG A 39 -2.80 7.53 -2.84
C ARG A 39 -3.60 7.25 -4.10
N GLU A 40 -4.83 6.80 -3.92
CA GLU A 40 -5.77 6.55 -5.02
C GLU A 40 -6.06 7.84 -5.80
N ASP A 41 -6.26 8.94 -5.06
CA ASP A 41 -6.46 10.30 -5.59
C ASP A 41 -5.23 10.89 -6.32
N GLY A 42 -4.08 10.19 -6.33
CA GLY A 42 -2.85 10.64 -6.97
C GLY A 42 -2.11 11.76 -6.22
N THR A 43 -2.58 12.16 -5.05
CA THR A 43 -1.88 13.13 -4.20
C THR A 43 -0.75 12.46 -3.42
N ASN A 44 0.13 13.28 -2.83
CA ASN A 44 1.27 12.80 -2.06
C ASN A 44 0.82 12.11 -0.76
N ILE A 45 1.58 11.10 -0.33
CA ILE A 45 1.40 10.49 0.98
C ILE A 45 1.94 11.47 2.02
N ASN A 46 1.05 12.01 2.86
CA ASN A 46 1.42 12.90 3.96
C ASN A 46 1.91 12.06 5.13
N TYR A 47 3.23 11.96 5.32
CA TYR A 47 3.84 11.07 6.31
C TYR A 47 3.55 11.43 7.78
N ASN A 48 3.01 12.62 8.07
CA ASN A 48 2.84 13.14 9.43
C ASN A 48 1.42 13.60 9.79
N GLY A 49 0.43 13.45 8.90
CA GLY A 49 -0.93 13.93 9.15
C GLY A 49 -1.09 15.46 9.25
N GLU A 50 -0.02 16.24 9.14
CA GLU A 50 -0.09 17.69 9.05
C GLU A 50 -0.63 18.10 7.67
N SER A 51 -1.77 18.78 7.69
CA SER A 51 -2.41 19.43 6.54
C SER A 51 -2.02 20.90 6.52
#